data_AF-A0AB74M836-F1
#
_entry.id   AF-A0AB74M836-F1
#
_cell.length_a   1.000
_cell.length_b   1.000
_cell.length_c   1.000
_cell.angle_alpha   90.00
_cell.angle_beta   90.00
_cell.angle_gamma   90.00
#
_symmetry.space_group_name_H-M   'P 1'
#
loop_
_entity.id
_entity.type
_entity.pdbx_description
1 polymer ?
#
loop_
_entity_poly.entity_id
_entity_poly.type
_entity_poly.pdbx_seq_one_letter_code
_entity_poly.pdbx_strand_id
1 'polypeptide(L)'
;MPTIDLSQLPQPAIIESLDYEVILAQTKTFMISVFPEAMRDEVAAALELESEPLNIIAQAMAWRELLLRQRINDGAAACMLSHSSGSDLDNLGANMNVQRLVITEATETTPAVMESDAAFRMRIQSAFEGMSVAGPSG
;
A
#
# COMPACT_ATOMS: atom_id res chain seq x y z
N MET A 1 8.95 27.83 -1.89
CA MET A 1 8.31 27.54 -3.19
C MET A 1 6.85 27.12 -2.93
N PRO A 2 5.92 27.12 -3.90
CA PRO A 2 4.62 26.51 -3.63
C PRO A 2 4.84 25.02 -3.30
N THR A 3 4.52 24.64 -2.07
CA THR A 3 4.53 23.24 -1.62
C THR A 3 3.64 22.45 -2.57
N ILE A 4 4.19 21.39 -3.17
CA ILE A 4 3.42 20.51 -4.05
C ILE A 4 2.35 19.83 -3.20
N ASP A 5 1.09 19.89 -3.63
CA ASP A 5 0.04 19.12 -2.99
C ASP A 5 0.21 17.63 -3.34
N LEU A 6 0.83 16.89 -2.41
CA LEU A 6 1.07 15.46 -2.56
C LEU A 6 -0.21 14.63 -2.72
N SER A 7 -1.38 15.16 -2.33
CA SER A 7 -2.67 14.48 -2.51
C SER A 7 -3.13 14.47 -3.98
N GLN A 8 -2.58 15.34 -4.82
CA GLN A 8 -2.90 15.42 -6.25
C GLN A 8 -1.96 14.60 -7.13
N LEU A 9 -0.98 13.90 -6.54
CA LEU A 9 -0.09 13.05 -7.32
C LEU A 9 -0.84 11.84 -7.87
N PRO A 10 -0.52 11.40 -9.11
CA PRO A 10 -1.06 10.16 -9.62
C PRO A 10 -0.60 8.99 -8.76
N GLN A 11 -1.41 7.93 -8.72
CA GLN A 11 -1.06 6.70 -8.02
C GLN A 11 0.27 6.14 -8.57
N PRO A 12 1.25 5.82 -7.70
CA PRO A 12 2.50 5.21 -8.11
C PRO A 12 2.27 3.87 -8.82
N ALA A 13 3.07 3.58 -9.85
CA ALA A 13 2.94 2.36 -10.65
C ALA A 13 3.16 1.05 -9.85
N ILE A 14 3.86 1.11 -8.71
CA ILE A 14 4.05 -0.04 -7.81
C ILE A 14 2.78 -0.41 -7.03
N ILE A 15 1.85 0.54 -6.86
CA ILE A 15 0.57 0.29 -6.20
C ILE A 15 -0.40 -0.17 -7.28
N GLU A 16 -0.56 -1.48 -7.40
CA GLU A 16 -1.39 -2.09 -8.43
C GLU A 16 -2.88 -2.01 -8.08
N SER A 17 -3.75 -1.87 -9.10
CA SER A 17 -5.18 -2.14 -8.93
C SER A 17 -5.39 -3.65 -9.02
N LEU A 18 -5.92 -4.25 -7.96
CA LEU A 18 -6.07 -5.69 -7.83
C LEU A 18 -7.49 -6.12 -8.20
N ASP A 19 -7.59 -7.13 -9.05
CA ASP A 19 -8.85 -7.76 -9.45
C ASP A 19 -8.75 -9.26 -9.22
N TYR A 20 -9.69 -9.80 -8.44
CA TYR A 20 -9.70 -11.21 -8.07
C TYR A 20 -9.89 -12.14 -9.28
N GLU A 21 -10.76 -11.80 -10.21
CA GLU A 21 -11.07 -12.65 -11.36
C GLU A 21 -9.89 -12.69 -12.34
N VAL A 22 -9.20 -11.56 -12.50
CA VAL A 22 -7.94 -11.51 -13.28
C VAL A 22 -6.87 -12.40 -12.64
N ILE A 23 -6.70 -12.34 -11.32
CA ILE A 23 -5.73 -13.17 -10.60
C ILE A 23 -6.14 -14.65 -10.71
N LEU A 24 -7.41 -14.99 -10.52
CA LEU A 24 -7.92 -16.36 -10.64
C LEU A 24 -7.66 -16.94 -12.04
N ALA A 25 -7.92 -16.18 -13.10
CA ALA A 25 -7.62 -16.60 -14.46
C ALA A 25 -6.12 -16.86 -14.69
N GLN A 26 -5.26 -16.00 -14.14
CA GLN A 26 -3.80 -16.19 -14.17
C GLN A 26 -3.38 -17.44 -13.38
N THR A 27 -3.93 -17.65 -12.18
CA THR A 27 -3.67 -18.83 -11.36
C THR A 27 -4.08 -20.12 -12.09
N LYS A 28 -5.28 -20.17 -12.69
CA LYS A 28 -5.73 -21.32 -13.48
C LYS A 28 -4.82 -21.60 -14.67
N THR A 29 -4.42 -20.55 -15.40
CA THR A 29 -3.50 -20.67 -16.54
C THR A 29 -2.15 -21.25 -16.09
N PHE A 30 -1.61 -20.75 -14.97
CA PHE A 30 -0.37 -21.27 -14.40
C PHE A 30 -0.52 -22.74 -13.97
N MET A 31 -1.61 -23.08 -13.27
CA MET A 31 -1.91 -24.45 -12.86
C MET A 31 -1.94 -25.39 -14.06
N ILE A 32 -2.62 -25.05 -15.16
CA ILE A 32 -2.64 -25.87 -16.38
C ILE A 32 -1.23 -26.03 -16.95
N SER A 33 -0.44 -24.95 -16.99
CA SER A 33 0.89 -24.96 -17.60
C SER A 33 1.88 -25.94 -16.95
N VAL A 34 1.74 -26.19 -15.65
CA VAL A 34 2.65 -27.06 -14.89
C VAL A 34 2.32 -28.55 -15.00
N PHE A 35 1.13 -28.92 -15.50
CA PHE A 35 0.82 -30.32 -15.79
C PHE A 35 1.49 -30.80 -17.08
N PRO A 36 1.78 -32.11 -17.21
CA PRO A 36 2.22 -32.72 -18.47
C PRO A 36 1.26 -32.41 -19.61
N GLU A 37 1.79 -32.17 -20.81
CA GLU A 37 1.00 -31.75 -21.98
C GLU A 37 -0.20 -32.66 -22.26
N ALA A 38 -0.01 -33.97 -22.15
CA ALA A 38 -1.07 -34.98 -22.35
C ALA A 38 -2.25 -34.87 -21.37
N MET A 39 -2.10 -34.17 -20.24
CA MET A 39 -3.13 -34.01 -19.22
C MET A 39 -3.77 -32.61 -19.21
N ARG A 40 -3.24 -31.65 -19.98
CA ARG A 40 -3.65 -30.24 -19.86
C ARG A 40 -5.10 -30.00 -20.25
N ASP A 41 -5.60 -30.69 -21.27
CA ASP A 41 -6.99 -30.54 -21.73
C ASP A 41 -7.98 -31.04 -20.66
N GLU A 42 -7.69 -32.18 -20.02
CA GLU A 42 -8.52 -32.73 -18.94
C GLU A 42 -8.49 -31.82 -17.69
N VAL A 43 -7.31 -31.30 -17.34
CA VAL A 43 -7.14 -30.36 -16.23
C VAL A 43 -7.88 -29.04 -16.48
N ALA A 44 -7.80 -28.51 -17.71
CA ALA A 44 -8.50 -27.29 -18.08
C ALA A 44 -10.03 -27.49 -17.97
N ALA A 45 -10.55 -28.61 -18.46
CA ALA A 45 -11.97 -28.95 -18.32
C ALA A 45 -12.40 -29.07 -16.85
N ALA A 46 -11.58 -29.66 -15.98
CA ALA A 46 -11.88 -29.76 -14.55
C ALA A 46 -11.88 -28.37 -13.86
N LEU A 47 -10.98 -27.46 -14.24
CA LEU A 47 -10.89 -26.11 -13.66
C LEU A 47 -12.08 -25.19 -14.01
N GLU A 48 -12.87 -25.53 -15.02
CA GLU A 48 -14.10 -24.81 -15.37
C GLU A 48 -15.29 -25.19 -14.46
N LEU A 49 -15.27 -26.37 -13.85
CA LEU A 49 -16.35 -26.84 -12.98
C LEU A 49 -16.22 -26.24 -11.58
N GLU A 50 -17.26 -25.56 -11.09
CA GLU A 50 -17.27 -24.96 -9.74
C GLU A 50 -17.18 -25.99 -8.61
N SER A 51 -17.74 -27.18 -8.82
CA SER A 51 -17.71 -28.27 -7.85
C SER A 51 -16.37 -29.01 -7.78
N GLU A 52 -15.51 -28.81 -8.78
CA GLU A 52 -14.23 -29.53 -8.83
C GLU A 52 -13.26 -29.01 -7.77
N PRO A 53 -12.66 -29.89 -6.95
CA PRO A 53 -11.72 -29.47 -5.91
C PRO A 53 -10.54 -28.65 -6.46
N LEU A 54 -10.13 -28.90 -7.70
CA LEU A 54 -9.03 -28.17 -8.33
C LEU A 54 -9.38 -26.69 -8.54
N ASN A 55 -10.63 -26.38 -8.91
CA ASN A 55 -11.11 -25.01 -9.07
C ASN A 55 -11.22 -24.31 -7.70
N ILE A 56 -11.71 -25.00 -6.68
CA ILE A 56 -11.78 -24.47 -5.30
C ILE A 56 -10.37 -24.14 -4.78
N ILE A 57 -9.37 -24.99 -5.05
CA ILE A 57 -7.97 -24.71 -4.70
C ILE A 57 -7.45 -23.49 -5.47
N ALA A 58 -7.75 -23.36 -6.77
CA ALA A 58 -7.36 -22.21 -7.57
C ALA A 58 -7.92 -20.90 -6.99
N GLN A 59 -9.20 -20.91 -6.57
CA GLN A 59 -9.85 -19.77 -5.90
C GLN A 59 -9.17 -19.41 -4.57
N ALA A 60 -8.88 -20.42 -3.74
CA ALA A 60 -8.18 -20.20 -2.47
C ALA A 60 -6.77 -19.62 -2.68
N MET A 61 -6.04 -20.07 -3.70
CA MET A 61 -4.73 -19.54 -4.08
C MET A 61 -4.82 -18.10 -4.59
N ALA A 62 -5.77 -17.81 -5.49
CA ALA A 62 -6.00 -16.46 -6.02
C ALA A 62 -6.35 -15.46 -4.90
N TRP A 63 -7.18 -15.87 -3.94
CA TRP A 63 -7.50 -15.05 -2.77
C TRP A 63 -6.28 -14.77 -1.90
N ARG A 64 -5.47 -15.80 -1.61
CA ARG A 64 -4.23 -15.64 -0.84
C ARG A 64 -3.24 -14.72 -1.55
N GLU A 65 -3.14 -14.83 -2.87
CA GLU A 65 -2.30 -13.97 -3.69
C GLU A 65 -2.79 -12.51 -3.67
N LEU A 66 -4.10 -12.27 -3.82
CA LEU A 66 -4.69 -10.94 -3.72
C LEU A 66 -4.33 -10.27 -2.39
N LEU A 67 -4.47 -10.98 -1.27
CA LEU A 67 -4.11 -10.44 0.04
C LEU A 67 -2.60 -10.14 0.18
N LEU A 68 -1.75 -10.98 -0.41
CA LEU A 68 -0.31 -10.75 -0.42
C LEU A 68 0.06 -9.53 -1.27
N ARG A 69 -0.52 -9.38 -2.47
CA ARG A 69 -0.32 -8.20 -3.32
C ARG A 69 -0.84 -6.93 -2.65
N GLN A 70 -2.00 -6.98 -1.98
CA GLN A 70 -2.51 -5.84 -1.20
C GLN A 70 -1.54 -5.45 -0.08
N ARG A 71 -0.99 -6.43 0.65
CA ARG A 71 0.01 -6.15 1.68
C ARG A 71 1.29 -5.53 1.11
N ILE A 72 1.69 -5.89 -0.11
CA ILE A 72 2.82 -5.26 -0.81
C ILE A 72 2.47 -3.81 -1.18
N ASN A 73 1.27 -3.56 -1.71
CA ASN A 73 0.77 -2.21 -2.00
C ASN A 73 0.81 -1.32 -0.75
N ASP A 74 0.27 -1.82 0.37
CA ASP A 74 0.24 -1.09 1.64
C ASP A 74 1.66 -0.80 2.14
N GLY A 75 2.56 -1.78 2.07
CA GLY A 75 3.97 -1.61 2.45
C GLY A 75 4.72 -0.61 1.57
N ALA A 76 4.45 -0.59 0.26
CA ALA A 76 5.01 0.41 -0.64
C ALA A 76 4.47 1.81 -0.35
N ALA A 77 3.17 1.94 -0.09
CA ALA A 77 2.53 3.20 0.29
C ALA A 77 3.09 3.77 1.60
N ALA A 78 3.32 2.92 2.60
CA ALA A 78 3.91 3.28 3.90
C ALA A 78 5.30 3.92 3.77
N CYS A 79 6.07 3.57 2.73
CA CYS A 79 7.39 4.12 2.46
C CYS A 79 7.36 5.46 1.69
N MET A 80 6.19 5.93 1.26
CA MET A 80 6.05 7.15 0.46
C MET A 80 5.33 8.24 1.25
N LEU A 81 5.96 9.41 1.39
CA LEU A 81 5.39 10.54 2.14
C LEU A 81 3.96 10.91 1.70
N SER A 82 3.66 10.79 0.40
CA SER A 82 2.35 11.08 -0.19
C SER A 82 1.25 10.09 0.23
N HIS A 83 1.59 8.84 0.53
CA HIS A 83 0.61 7.75 0.76
C HIS A 83 0.67 7.17 2.18
N SER A 84 1.75 7.41 2.92
CA SER A 84 1.92 6.95 4.31
C SER A 84 0.95 7.67 5.26
N SER A 85 0.55 6.97 6.33
CA SER A 85 -0.32 7.48 7.40
C SER A 85 0.11 6.96 8.77
N GLY A 86 -0.36 7.60 9.85
CA GLY A 86 -0.13 7.15 11.22
C GLY A 86 1.34 6.95 11.56
N SER A 87 1.68 5.79 12.13
CA SER A 87 3.04 5.48 12.59
C SER A 87 4.07 5.41 11.44
N ASP A 88 3.66 5.05 10.23
CA ASP A 88 4.59 5.00 9.09
C ASP A 88 5.00 6.41 8.68
N LEU A 89 4.04 7.35 8.67
CA LEU A 89 4.31 8.77 8.47
C LEU A 89 5.19 9.34 9.60
N ASP A 90 4.98 8.91 10.84
CA ASP A 90 5.83 9.28 11.99
C ASP A 90 7.29 8.86 11.79
N ASN A 91 7.52 7.64 11.31
CA ASN A 91 8.87 7.16 11.01
C ASN A 91 9.50 7.93 9.83
N LEU A 92 8.72 8.25 8.79
CA LEU A 92 9.21 9.09 7.70
C LEU A 92 9.57 10.51 8.16
N GLY A 93 8.75 11.10 9.04
CA GLY A 93 9.04 12.41 9.64
C GLY A 93 10.30 12.39 10.50
N ALA A 94 10.53 11.31 11.25
CA ALA A 94 11.73 11.14 12.07
C ALA A 94 13.03 11.18 11.24
N ASN A 95 13.02 10.65 10.01
CA ASN A 95 14.18 10.74 9.10
C ASN A 95 14.53 12.20 8.77
N MET A 96 13.55 13.10 8.78
CA MET A 96 13.71 14.53 8.52
C MET A 96 13.83 15.35 9.81
N ASN A 97 14.04 14.71 10.96
CA ASN A 97 14.07 15.33 12.29
C ASN A 97 12.80 16.13 12.62
N VAL A 98 11.63 15.69 12.11
CA VAL A 98 10.32 16.29 12.41
C VAL A 98 9.50 15.31 13.23
N GLN A 99 8.94 15.78 14.34
CA GLN A 99 8.06 14.99 15.20
C GLN A 99 6.64 15.56 15.18
N ARG A 100 5.67 14.66 15.33
CA ARG A 100 4.25 14.98 15.42
C ARG A 100 4.00 15.85 16.64
N LEU A 101 3.28 16.94 16.46
CA LEU A 101 2.97 17.85 17.57
C LEU A 101 1.82 17.32 18.42
N VAL A 102 1.90 17.59 19.72
CA VAL A 102 0.77 17.49 20.64
C VAL A 102 0.00 18.81 20.54
N ILE A 103 -1.25 18.77 20.08
CA ILE A 103 -2.14 19.95 20.05
C ILE A 103 -2.69 20.20 21.45
N THR A 104 -3.14 19.13 22.11
CA THR A 104 -3.70 19.17 23.46
C THR A 104 -3.08 18.04 24.26
N GLU A 105 -2.47 18.37 25.39
CA GLU A 105 -1.88 17.40 26.32
C GLU A 105 -2.92 16.40 26.82
N ALA A 106 -2.46 15.20 27.14
CA ALA A 106 -3.31 14.20 27.78
C ALA A 106 -3.70 14.66 29.20
N THR A 107 -4.89 14.30 29.63
CA THR A 107 -5.31 14.35 31.03
C THR A 107 -5.43 12.94 31.60
N GLU A 108 -5.74 12.80 32.88
CA GLU A 108 -5.94 11.47 33.50
C GLU A 108 -7.01 10.62 32.81
N THR A 109 -7.99 11.26 32.16
CA THR A 109 -9.15 10.59 31.58
C THR A 109 -9.29 10.79 30.06
N THR A 110 -8.44 11.63 29.46
CA THR A 110 -8.53 11.98 28.03
C THR A 110 -7.15 11.86 27.37
N PRO A 111 -7.02 11.06 26.30
CA PRO A 111 -5.77 10.98 25.54
C PRO A 111 -5.38 12.33 24.92
N ALA A 112 -4.09 12.51 24.66
CA ALA A 112 -3.59 13.68 23.95
C ALA A 112 -4.21 13.78 22.55
N VAL A 113 -4.49 15.01 22.12
CA VAL A 113 -4.89 15.29 20.74
C VAL A 113 -3.63 15.57 19.94
N MET A 114 -3.33 14.70 18.99
CA MET A 114 -2.15 14.82 18.14
C MET A 114 -2.47 15.58 16.86
N GLU A 115 -1.44 16.18 16.27
CA GLU A 115 -1.49 16.74 14.92
C GLU A 115 -1.99 15.72 13.89
N SER A 116 -2.78 16.17 12.91
CA SER A 116 -3.28 15.32 11.84
C SER A 116 -2.19 14.94 10.83
N ASP A 117 -2.36 13.81 10.14
CA ASP A 117 -1.42 13.38 9.10
C ASP A 117 -1.25 14.40 7.97
N ALA A 118 -2.32 15.12 7.61
CA ALA A 118 -2.26 16.15 6.58
C ALA A 118 -1.34 17.32 7.00
N ALA A 119 -1.52 17.83 8.23
CA ALA A 119 -0.68 18.90 8.76
C ALA A 119 0.77 18.45 8.96
N PHE A 120 0.95 17.27 9.53
CA PHE A 120 2.27 16.71 9.78
C PHE A 120 3.05 16.47 8.47
N ARG A 121 2.39 15.95 7.43
CA ARG A 121 2.99 15.77 6.09
C ARG A 121 3.46 17.09 5.47
N MET A 122 2.73 18.19 5.65
CA MET A 122 3.18 19.51 5.16
C MET A 122 4.46 19.95 5.86
N ARG A 123 4.56 19.76 7.18
CA ARG A 123 5.78 20.08 7.94
C ARG A 123 6.97 19.24 7.55
N ILE A 124 6.76 17.94 7.28
CA ILE A 124 7.83 17.06 6.78
C ILE A 124 8.34 17.56 5.43
N GLN A 125 7.46 17.99 4.51
CA GLN A 125 7.89 18.54 3.21
C GLN A 125 8.71 19.83 3.36
N SER A 126 8.28 20.73 4.23
CA SER A 126 9.00 22.00 4.48
C SER A 126 10.30 21.84 5.28
N ALA A 127 10.59 20.64 5.81
CA ALA A 127 11.79 20.40 6.61
C ALA A 127 13.09 20.75 5.86
N PHE A 128 13.14 20.51 4.54
CA PHE A 128 14.29 20.85 3.71
C PHE A 128 14.53 22.36 3.59
N GLU A 129 13.47 23.16 3.54
CA GLU A 129 13.58 24.63 3.48
C GLU A 129 14.06 25.18 4.83
N GLY A 130 13.63 24.57 5.94
CA GLY A 130 14.04 24.94 7.30
C GLY A 130 15.49 24.57 7.67
N MET A 131 16.16 23.72 6.90
CA MET A 131 17.58 23.37 7.12
C MET A 131 18.56 24.48 6.70
N SER A 132 18.07 25.51 6.00
CA SER A 132 18.92 26.64 5.60
C SER A 132 18.99 27.72 6.67
N VAL A 133 20.20 28.11 7.04
CA VAL A 133 20.49 29.16 8.04
C VAL A 133 20.45 30.59 7.48
N ALA A 134 20.37 30.75 6.15
CA ALA A 134 20.47 32.05 5.48
C ALA A 134 19.11 32.67 5.07
N GLY A 135 17.99 32.11 5.53
CA GLY A 135 16.65 32.60 5.20
C GLY A 135 16.32 32.60 3.70
N PRO A 136 16.43 31.47 2.99
CA PRO A 136 16.02 31.38 1.60
C PRO A 136 14.50 31.57 1.50
N SER A 137 14.03 32.08 0.37
CA SER A 137 12.62 32.39 0.11
C SER A 137 11.74 31.16 -0.17
N GLY A 138 11.93 30.10 0.62
CA GLY A 138 10.98 28.98 0.71
C GLY A 138 9.59 29.51 1.06
#